data_AF-A0A1B0DB64-F1
#
_entry.id   AF-A0A1B0DB64-F1
#
_cell.length_a   1.000
_cell.length_b   1.000
_cell.length_c   1.000
_cell.angle_alpha   90.00
_cell.angle_beta   90.00
_cell.angle_gamma   90.00
#
_symmetry.space_group_name_H-M   'P 1'
#
loop_
_entity.id
_entity.type
_entity.pdbx_description
1 polymer ?
#
loop_
_entity_poly.entity_id
_entity_poly.type
_entity_poly.pdbx_seq_one_letter_code
_entity_poly.pdbx_strand_id
1 'polypeptide(L)'
;MFFQRAVSVINPLRGLFCTKSSIPLAQSASTKTVEERVGLPPKPKKPLTPYFRYMQEVRPKMAAENSQLTMGELIRNIAKQWKTVDDSKKRKYEEEFRKDQAVYLQKRAQYESKLTDEQKENIQLMKETIAEAKEKKAFRKKLRELGKPKKPQSPFLRFLNEERLKKPQGNEPYREWLNTVSAKWMGLPEKAKDVFVQASHVEMQKYQEELAKWEKSMVKLGHLDVVRHEALLEVPPPKSRKRSTKA
;
A
#
# COMPACT_ATOMS: atom_id res chain seq x y z
N MET A 1 -48.22 -8.58 -2.67
CA MET A 1 -47.20 -9.64 -2.78
C MET A 1 -46.14 -9.20 -3.79
N PHE A 2 -44.88 -9.21 -3.36
CA PHE A 2 -43.62 -9.13 -4.12
C PHE A 2 -43.38 -7.95 -5.08
N PHE A 3 -42.90 -6.82 -4.53
CA PHE A 3 -42.03 -5.91 -5.27
C PHE A 3 -40.58 -6.41 -5.16
N GLN A 4 -40.03 -6.85 -6.29
CA GLN A 4 -38.70 -7.43 -6.40
C GLN A 4 -37.64 -6.32 -6.45
N ARG A 5 -36.83 -6.20 -5.39
CA ARG A 5 -35.65 -5.33 -5.33
C ARG A 5 -34.58 -5.87 -6.29
N ALA A 6 -34.33 -5.15 -7.39
CA ALA A 6 -33.16 -5.35 -8.22
C ALA A 6 -31.92 -4.72 -7.54
N VAL A 7 -31.07 -5.57 -6.95
CA VAL A 7 -29.74 -5.16 -6.47
C VAL A 7 -28.80 -5.16 -7.68
N SER A 8 -28.55 -3.98 -8.25
CA SER A 8 -27.53 -3.79 -9.27
C SER A 8 -26.15 -3.90 -8.61
N VAL A 9 -25.49 -5.04 -8.80
CA VAL A 9 -24.12 -5.30 -8.34
C VAL A 9 -23.16 -4.58 -9.29
N ILE A 10 -22.84 -3.33 -8.96
CA ILE A 10 -21.74 -2.59 -9.59
C ILE A 10 -20.44 -3.27 -9.13
N ASN A 11 -19.76 -3.94 -10.06
CA ASN A 11 -18.48 -4.60 -9.85
C ASN A 11 -17.33 -3.68 -10.29
N PRO A 12 -16.51 -3.10 -9.39
CA PRO A 12 -15.29 -2.44 -9.79
C PRO A 12 -14.08 -3.39 -9.66
N LEU A 13 -13.76 -4.10 -10.74
CA LEU A 13 -12.47 -4.78 -10.89
C LEU A 13 -11.33 -3.74 -10.96
N ARG A 14 -10.80 -3.37 -9.80
CA ARG A 14 -9.60 -2.54 -9.65
C ARG A 14 -8.32 -3.35 -9.87
N GLY A 15 -7.69 -3.08 -11.02
CA GLY A 15 -6.28 -2.71 -11.15
C GLY A 15 -5.21 -3.61 -10.53
N LEU A 16 -4.64 -4.49 -11.36
CA LEU A 16 -3.35 -5.14 -11.14
C LEU A 16 -2.46 -4.97 -12.38
N PHE A 17 -2.04 -3.75 -12.71
CA PHE A 17 -0.91 -3.57 -13.63
C PHE A 17 -0.05 -2.38 -13.21
N CYS A 18 1.17 -2.68 -12.78
CA CYS A 18 2.26 -1.73 -12.61
C CYS A 18 3.12 -1.83 -13.86
N THR A 19 2.93 -0.89 -14.79
CA THR A 19 3.87 -0.67 -15.89
C THR A 19 4.98 0.24 -15.38
N LYS A 20 6.22 -0.26 -15.39
CA LYS A 20 7.40 0.59 -15.26
C LYS A 20 7.59 1.31 -16.60
N SER A 21 6.86 2.41 -16.81
CA SER A 21 7.25 3.43 -17.77
C SER A 21 8.00 4.52 -17.02
N SER A 22 9.19 4.85 -17.49
CA SER A 22 9.98 6.00 -17.07
C SER A 22 9.17 7.29 -17.19
N ILE A 23 8.67 7.79 -16.07
CA ILE A 23 8.00 9.08 -15.96
C ILE A 23 9.10 10.14 -15.81
N PRO A 24 9.06 11.23 -16.60
CA PRO A 24 10.00 12.33 -16.46
C PRO A 24 9.86 12.98 -15.07
N LEU A 25 11.02 13.33 -14.51
CA LEU A 25 11.18 14.03 -13.26
C LEU A 25 10.44 15.39 -13.32
N ALA A 26 9.73 15.71 -12.23
CA ALA A 26 9.18 17.02 -11.88
C ALA A 26 7.86 17.49 -12.54
N GLN A 27 6.76 16.95 -12.05
CA GLN A 27 5.68 17.81 -11.51
C GLN A 27 5.29 17.23 -10.15
N SER A 28 5.38 18.02 -9.08
CA SER A 28 4.96 17.59 -7.74
C SER A 28 3.45 17.35 -7.77
N ALA A 29 3.01 16.11 -8.01
CA ALA A 29 1.61 15.73 -7.85
C ALA A 29 1.21 16.01 -6.40
N SER A 30 0.46 17.09 -6.17
CA SER A 30 -0.04 17.42 -4.84
C SER A 30 -0.90 16.24 -4.38
N THR A 31 -0.51 15.61 -3.28
CA THR A 31 -1.34 14.55 -2.71
C THR A 31 -2.60 15.20 -2.17
N LYS A 32 -3.72 15.03 -2.88
CA LYS A 32 -5.04 15.51 -2.44
C LYS A 32 -5.29 15.08 -1.00
N THR A 33 -5.67 16.04 -0.16
CA THR A 33 -6.13 15.86 1.22
C THR A 33 -7.37 14.97 1.25
N VAL A 34 -7.74 14.46 2.43
CA VAL A 34 -8.91 13.58 2.54
C VAL A 34 -10.18 14.35 2.18
N GLU A 35 -10.26 15.58 2.65
CA GLU A 35 -11.34 16.52 2.42
C GLU A 35 -11.50 16.83 0.92
N GLU A 36 -10.39 17.04 0.18
CA GLU A 36 -10.45 17.23 -1.28
C GLU A 36 -10.88 15.97 -2.05
N ARG A 37 -10.65 14.77 -1.51
CA ARG A 37 -11.08 13.51 -2.15
C ARG A 37 -12.59 13.30 -2.05
N VAL A 38 -13.23 13.90 -1.05
CA VAL A 38 -14.69 13.90 -0.88
C VAL A 38 -15.34 15.17 -1.47
N GLY A 39 -14.59 15.96 -2.24
CA GLY A 39 -15.11 17.16 -2.92
C GLY A 39 -15.27 18.40 -2.03
N LEU A 40 -14.72 18.37 -0.82
CA LEU A 40 -14.79 19.49 0.12
C LEU A 40 -13.59 20.44 -0.02
N PRO A 41 -13.74 21.72 0.38
CA PRO A 41 -12.61 22.64 0.43
C PRO A 41 -11.50 22.07 1.33
N PRO A 42 -10.22 22.35 1.03
CA PRO A 42 -9.11 21.82 1.81
C PRO A 42 -9.16 22.35 3.24
N LYS A 43 -8.96 21.45 4.19
CA LYS A 43 -8.86 21.82 5.61
C LYS A 43 -7.69 22.81 5.80
N PRO A 44 -7.88 23.91 6.57
CA PRO A 44 -6.78 24.82 6.91
C PRO A 44 -5.57 24.04 7.44
N LYS A 45 -4.38 24.34 6.92
CA LYS A 45 -3.13 23.71 7.37
C LYS A 45 -2.67 24.32 8.68
N LYS A 46 -2.11 23.49 9.57
CA LYS A 46 -1.47 23.97 10.80
C LYS A 46 -0.31 24.92 10.46
N PRO A 47 -0.10 26.00 11.22
CA PRO A 47 1.03 26.90 11.00
C PRO A 47 2.34 26.19 11.31
N LEU A 48 3.43 26.67 10.70
CA LEU A 48 4.76 26.13 10.93
C LEU A 48 5.25 26.50 12.32
N THR A 49 5.65 25.49 13.09
CA THR A 49 6.30 25.69 14.40
C THR A 49 7.60 26.49 14.25
N PRO A 50 8.10 27.13 15.32
CA PRO A 50 9.31 27.97 15.27
C PRO A 50 10.51 27.28 14.62
N TYR A 51 10.80 26.03 15.01
CA TYR A 51 11.88 25.24 14.43
C TYR A 51 11.72 25.02 12.92
N PHE A 52 10.52 24.65 12.46
CA PHE A 52 10.27 24.42 11.03
C PHE A 52 10.36 25.70 10.19
N ARG A 53 10.05 26.87 10.76
CA ARG A 53 10.29 28.16 10.09
C ARG A 53 11.78 28.44 9.94
N TYR A 54 12.52 28.33 11.03
CA TYR A 54 13.98 28.43 11.01
C TYR A 54 14.60 27.46 9.99
N MET A 55 14.13 26.21 9.96
CA MET A 55 14.58 25.19 9.01
C MET A 55 14.29 25.60 7.56
N GLN A 56 13.15 26.24 7.26
CA GLN A 56 12.85 26.71 5.90
C GLN A 56 13.83 27.78 5.42
N GLU A 57 14.29 28.66 6.32
CA GLU A 57 15.22 29.74 5.99
C GLU A 57 16.67 29.24 5.87
N VAL A 58 17.07 28.33 6.74
CA VAL A 58 18.48 27.87 6.85
C VAL A 58 18.79 26.71 5.92
N ARG A 59 17.83 25.81 5.67
CA ARG A 59 18.02 24.66 4.77
C ARG A 59 18.56 25.03 3.38
N PRO A 60 18.00 26.02 2.64
CA PRO A 60 18.53 26.35 1.31
C PRO A 60 19.94 26.92 1.38
N LYS A 61 20.28 27.69 2.42
CA LYS A 61 21.63 28.26 2.62
C LYS A 61 22.65 27.15 2.89
N MET A 62 22.34 26.27 3.84
CA MET A 62 23.18 25.11 4.17
C MET A 62 23.34 24.15 3.00
N ALA A 63 22.30 23.96 2.18
CA ALA A 63 22.35 23.12 0.99
C ALA A 63 23.21 23.72 -0.12
N ALA A 64 23.23 25.06 -0.26
CA ALA A 64 24.12 25.74 -1.21
C ALA A 64 25.59 25.68 -0.77
N GLU A 65 25.86 25.82 0.53
CA GLU A 65 27.20 25.73 1.10
C GLU A 65 27.75 24.30 1.14
N ASN A 66 26.88 23.31 1.31
CA ASN A 66 27.24 21.90 1.47
C ASN A 66 26.51 21.02 0.45
N SER A 67 26.77 21.24 -0.83
CA SER A 67 26.17 20.49 -1.95
C SER A 67 26.48 18.99 -1.95
N GLN A 68 27.50 18.57 -1.20
CA GLN A 68 27.94 17.18 -1.07
C GLN A 68 27.13 16.37 -0.03
N LEU A 69 26.50 17.06 0.93
CA LEU A 69 25.86 16.40 2.07
C LEU A 69 24.47 15.88 1.71
N THR A 70 24.10 14.74 2.30
CA THR A 70 22.76 14.21 2.14
C THR A 70 21.73 15.08 2.86
N MET A 71 20.49 15.09 2.36
CA MET A 71 19.39 15.86 2.98
C MET A 71 19.19 15.51 4.46
N GLY A 72 19.39 14.25 4.84
CA GLY A 72 19.29 13.81 6.23
C GLY A 72 20.37 14.39 7.14
N GLU A 73 21.60 14.52 6.64
CA GLU A 73 22.73 15.13 7.37
C GLU A 73 22.55 16.63 7.53
N LEU A 74 22.08 17.31 6.47
CA LEU A 74 21.73 18.73 6.51
C LEU A 74 20.69 19.02 7.60
N ILE A 75 19.59 18.25 7.64
CA ILE A 75 18.55 18.41 8.67
C ILE A 75 19.13 18.15 10.07
N ARG A 76 20.00 17.15 10.23
CA ARG A 76 20.66 16.87 11.51
C ARG A 76 21.54 18.04 11.97
N ASN A 77 22.26 18.68 11.05
CA ASN A 77 23.10 19.84 11.36
C ASN A 77 22.26 21.07 11.71
N ILE A 78 21.17 21.34 11.00
CA ILE A 78 20.23 22.42 11.31
C ILE A 78 19.60 22.20 12.70
N ALA A 79 19.24 20.95 13.04
CA ALA A 79 18.72 20.62 14.35
C ALA A 79 19.73 20.88 15.48
N LYS A 80 21.03 20.66 15.23
CA LYS A 80 22.10 21.04 16.17
C LYS A 80 22.22 22.56 16.30
N GLN A 81 22.23 23.28 15.18
CA GLN A 81 22.30 24.75 15.19
C GLN A 81 21.12 25.37 15.93
N TRP A 82 19.89 24.86 15.73
CA TRP A 82 18.71 25.37 16.42
C TRP A 82 18.83 25.34 17.95
N LYS A 83 19.51 24.33 18.52
CA LYS A 83 19.72 24.25 19.98
C LYS A 83 20.61 25.39 20.48
N THR A 84 21.62 25.77 19.70
CA THR A 84 22.60 26.81 20.03
C THR A 84 22.21 28.21 19.53
N VAL A 85 21.09 28.35 18.79
CA VAL A 85 20.59 29.65 18.34
C VAL A 85 20.20 30.51 19.55
N ASP A 86 20.52 31.80 19.45
CA ASP A 86 20.20 32.83 20.42
C ASP A 86 18.70 32.88 20.77
N ASP A 87 18.40 33.10 22.04
CA ASP A 87 17.03 33.08 22.54
C ASP A 87 16.18 34.23 21.98
N SER A 88 16.78 35.36 21.60
CA SER A 88 16.06 36.45 20.93
C SER A 88 15.51 36.01 19.56
N LYS A 89 16.33 35.27 18.79
CA LYS A 89 15.90 34.72 17.50
C LYS A 89 14.81 33.66 17.68
N LYS A 90 14.94 32.79 18.70
CA LYS A 90 13.89 31.80 19.02
C LYS A 90 12.56 32.48 19.38
N ARG A 91 12.60 33.50 20.25
CA ARG A 91 11.42 34.28 20.65
C ARG A 91 10.71 34.92 19.47
N LYS A 92 11.46 35.47 18.50
CA LYS A 92 10.86 36.01 17.27
C LYS A 92 10.01 34.97 16.53
N TYR A 93 10.56 33.76 16.31
CA TYR A 93 9.83 32.68 15.63
C TYR A 93 8.64 32.15 16.47
N GLU A 94 8.73 32.18 17.80
CA GLU A 94 7.63 31.85 18.71
C GLU A 94 6.48 32.85 18.64
N GLU A 95 6.78 34.15 18.61
CA GLU A 95 5.77 35.19 18.46
C GLU A 95 5.05 35.10 17.11
N GLU A 96 5.80 34.89 16.02
CA GLU A 96 5.23 34.65 14.69
C GLU A 96 4.35 33.40 14.68
N PHE A 97 4.81 32.31 15.29
CA PHE A 97 4.01 31.10 15.43
C PHE A 97 2.71 31.36 16.21
N ARG A 98 2.76 32.12 17.31
CA ARG A 98 1.58 32.46 18.12
C ARG A 98 0.55 33.26 17.32
N LYS A 99 1.00 34.24 16.53
CA LYS A 99 0.13 35.02 15.64
C LYS A 99 -0.55 34.13 14.60
N ASP A 100 0.23 33.29 13.93
CA ASP A 100 -0.29 32.40 12.90
C ASP A 100 -1.18 31.28 13.48
N GLN A 101 -0.92 30.85 14.71
CA GLN A 101 -1.77 29.92 15.45
C GLN A 101 -3.14 30.53 15.76
N ALA A 102 -3.21 31.80 16.17
CA ALA A 102 -4.48 32.47 16.38
C ALA A 102 -5.30 32.55 15.09
N VAL A 103 -4.67 32.95 13.97
CA VAL A 103 -5.32 33.00 12.65
C VAL A 103 -5.78 31.60 12.20
N TYR A 104 -4.96 30.58 12.44
CA TYR A 104 -5.30 29.20 12.12
C TYR A 104 -6.54 28.72 12.89
N LEU A 105 -6.61 29.01 14.19
CA LEU A 105 -7.75 28.61 15.02
C LEU A 105 -9.05 29.25 14.52
N GLN A 106 -9.02 30.52 14.15
CA GLN A 106 -10.17 31.21 13.55
C GLN A 106 -10.59 30.57 12.23
N LYS A 107 -9.64 30.35 11.30
CA LYS A 107 -9.91 29.70 10.01
C LYS A 107 -10.45 28.28 10.18
N ARG A 108 -9.92 27.54 11.15
CA ARG A 108 -10.37 26.18 11.47
C ARG A 108 -11.79 26.18 12.02
N ALA A 109 -12.13 27.08 12.95
CA ALA A 109 -13.48 27.19 13.50
C ALA A 109 -14.50 27.52 12.40
N GLN A 110 -14.18 28.49 11.53
CA GLN A 110 -15.02 28.82 10.36
C GLN A 110 -15.15 27.67 9.36
N TYR A 111 -14.11 26.84 9.22
CA TYR A 111 -14.19 25.65 8.39
C TYR A 111 -15.14 24.62 9.00
N GLU A 112 -14.97 24.31 10.28
CA GLU A 112 -15.76 23.30 11.00
C GLU A 112 -17.24 23.69 11.10
N SER A 113 -17.56 24.99 11.21
CA SER A 113 -18.95 25.47 11.21
C SER A 113 -19.64 25.36 9.86
N LYS A 114 -18.89 25.28 8.74
CA LYS A 114 -19.44 25.12 7.39
C LYS A 114 -19.71 23.65 7.03
N LEU A 115 -19.20 22.71 7.81
CA LEU A 115 -19.36 21.28 7.53
C LEU A 115 -20.68 20.77 8.08
N THR A 116 -21.45 20.11 7.23
CA THR A 116 -22.62 19.32 7.65
C THR A 116 -22.17 18.02 8.32
N ASP A 117 -23.07 17.40 9.08
CA ASP A 117 -22.74 16.14 9.77
C ASP A 117 -22.51 14.98 8.78
N GLU A 118 -23.28 14.92 7.69
CA GLU A 118 -23.04 13.97 6.57
C GLU A 118 -21.64 14.14 5.95
N GLN A 119 -21.18 15.39 5.77
CA GLN A 119 -19.83 15.66 5.26
C GLN A 119 -18.75 15.17 6.24
N LYS A 120 -18.97 15.32 7.55
CA LYS A 120 -18.04 14.82 8.58
C LYS A 120 -17.99 13.29 8.56
N GLU A 121 -19.13 12.62 8.43
CA GLU A 121 -19.21 11.16 8.30
C GLU A 121 -18.48 10.65 7.05
N ASN A 122 -18.69 11.30 5.90
CA ASN A 122 -17.99 10.97 4.65
C ASN A 122 -16.46 11.14 4.78
N ILE A 123 -15.99 12.19 5.46
CA ILE A 123 -14.57 12.38 5.77
C ILE A 123 -14.06 11.23 6.66
N GLN A 124 -14.84 10.83 7.66
CA GLN A 124 -14.46 9.77 8.59
C GLN A 124 -14.35 8.41 7.89
N LEU A 125 -15.35 8.03 7.09
CA LEU A 125 -15.32 6.82 6.27
C LEU A 125 -14.12 6.83 5.31
N MET A 126 -13.82 7.98 4.68
CA MET A 126 -12.67 8.09 3.80
C MET A 126 -11.34 7.94 4.57
N LYS A 127 -11.24 8.41 5.82
CA LYS A 127 -10.06 8.16 6.67
C LYS A 127 -9.90 6.69 7.02
N GLU A 128 -11.00 6.02 7.38
CA GLU A 128 -11.02 4.59 7.72
C GLU A 128 -10.61 3.74 6.53
N THR A 129 -11.18 3.98 5.35
CA THR A 129 -10.78 3.27 4.12
C THR A 129 -9.30 3.48 3.76
N ILE A 130 -8.76 4.68 4.00
CA ILE A 130 -7.32 4.95 3.85
C ILE A 130 -6.50 4.20 4.90
N ALA A 131 -6.95 4.15 6.16
CA ALA A 131 -6.28 3.43 7.24
C ALA A 131 -6.25 1.91 6.95
N GLU A 132 -7.41 1.32 6.62
CA GLU A 132 -7.49 -0.08 6.20
C GLU A 132 -6.60 -0.39 5.00
N ALA A 133 -6.54 0.50 4.00
CA ALA A 133 -5.67 0.30 2.84
C ALA A 133 -4.18 0.32 3.23
N LYS A 134 -3.79 1.17 4.19
CA LYS A 134 -2.43 1.19 4.76
C LYS A 134 -2.14 -0.08 5.54
N GLU A 135 -3.06 -0.56 6.37
CA GLU A 135 -2.92 -1.80 7.11
C GLU A 135 -2.82 -3.00 6.18
N LYS A 136 -3.71 -3.12 5.18
CA LYS A 136 -3.64 -4.16 4.14
C LYS A 136 -2.30 -4.11 3.39
N LYS A 137 -1.76 -2.93 3.12
CA LYS A 137 -0.44 -2.76 2.49
C LYS A 137 0.70 -3.19 3.42
N ALA A 138 0.65 -2.81 4.70
CA ALA A 138 1.63 -3.18 5.71
C ALA A 138 1.62 -4.68 5.96
N PHE A 139 0.44 -5.29 6.06
CA PHE A 139 0.26 -6.73 6.19
C PHE A 139 0.82 -7.47 4.97
N ARG A 140 0.48 -7.03 3.74
CA ARG A 140 1.09 -7.59 2.51
C ARG A 140 2.61 -7.43 2.48
N LYS A 141 3.16 -6.36 3.07
CA LYS A 141 4.62 -6.16 3.19
C LYS A 141 5.21 -7.16 4.18
N LYS A 142 4.62 -7.30 5.37
CA LYS A 142 4.99 -8.30 6.39
C LYS A 142 5.01 -9.72 5.78
N LEU A 143 3.98 -10.09 5.02
CA LEU A 143 3.93 -11.39 4.33
C LEU A 143 5.09 -11.59 3.33
N ARG A 144 5.52 -10.54 2.62
CA ARG A 144 6.67 -10.62 1.72
C ARG A 144 7.99 -10.74 2.48
N GLU A 145 8.13 -10.01 3.58
CA GLU A 145 9.34 -10.06 4.43
C GLU A 145 9.49 -11.41 5.13
N LEU A 146 8.37 -12.03 5.54
CA LEU A 146 8.33 -13.40 6.07
C LEU A 146 8.51 -14.48 4.99
N GLY A 147 8.70 -14.09 3.72
CA GLY A 147 8.95 -15.04 2.64
C GLY A 147 7.75 -15.91 2.27
N LYS A 148 6.51 -15.45 2.47
CA LYS A 148 5.32 -16.22 2.12
C LYS A 148 5.36 -16.64 0.64
N PRO A 149 5.24 -17.95 0.32
CA PRO A 149 5.24 -18.42 -1.06
C PRO A 149 4.16 -17.70 -1.89
N LYS A 150 4.47 -17.43 -3.16
CA LYS A 150 3.53 -16.77 -4.09
C LYS A 150 2.68 -17.82 -4.78
N LYS A 151 1.37 -17.53 -4.90
CA LYS A 151 0.47 -18.40 -5.67
C LYS A 151 0.93 -18.47 -7.13
N PRO A 152 1.01 -19.66 -7.73
CA PRO A 152 1.45 -19.81 -9.11
C PRO A 152 0.42 -19.23 -10.07
N GLN A 153 0.86 -18.99 -11.29
CA GLN A 153 0.05 -18.35 -12.32
C GLN A 153 -1.07 -19.29 -12.81
N SER A 154 -2.21 -18.69 -13.12
CA SER A 154 -3.32 -19.39 -13.78
C SER A 154 -2.91 -19.84 -15.20
N PRO A 155 -3.50 -20.92 -15.76
CA PRO A 155 -3.18 -21.41 -17.11
C PRO A 155 -3.16 -20.32 -18.18
N PHE A 156 -4.15 -19.44 -18.15
CA PHE A 156 -4.23 -18.29 -19.06
C PHE A 156 -3.07 -17.30 -18.88
N LEU A 157 -2.65 -17.02 -17.64
CA LEU A 157 -1.56 -16.08 -17.36
C LEU A 157 -0.19 -16.65 -17.81
N ARG A 158 -0.04 -17.98 -17.77
CA ARG A 158 1.14 -18.65 -18.32
C ARG A 158 1.21 -18.50 -19.83
N PHE A 159 0.10 -18.82 -20.51
CA PHE A 159 -0.05 -18.60 -21.94
C PHE A 159 0.22 -17.14 -22.33
N LEU A 160 -0.37 -16.19 -21.58
CA LEU A 160 -0.14 -14.76 -21.79
C LEU A 160 1.34 -14.38 -21.65
N ASN A 161 2.06 -14.96 -20.69
CA ASN A 161 3.49 -14.72 -20.53
C ASN A 161 4.31 -15.28 -21.69
N GLU A 162 3.95 -16.46 -22.22
CA GLU A 162 4.58 -17.02 -23.42
C GLU A 162 4.32 -16.16 -24.65
N GLU A 163 3.08 -15.72 -24.86
CA GLU A 163 2.72 -14.82 -25.96
C GLU A 163 3.42 -13.46 -25.84
N ARG A 164 3.65 -12.99 -24.61
CA ARG A 164 4.44 -11.77 -24.37
C ARG A 164 5.90 -11.92 -24.79
N LEU A 165 6.49 -13.11 -24.63
CA LEU A 165 7.88 -13.38 -25.01
C LEU A 165 8.04 -13.52 -26.54
N LYS A 166 7.01 -13.99 -27.24
CA LYS A 166 7.01 -14.16 -28.70
C LYS A 166 6.85 -12.85 -29.48
N LYS A 167 6.46 -11.74 -28.84
CA LYS A 167 6.20 -10.47 -29.52
C LYS A 167 7.52 -9.69 -29.78
N PRO A 168 7.93 -9.43 -31.04
CA PRO A 168 8.80 -8.29 -31.34
C PRO A 168 7.98 -7.00 -31.10
N GLN A 169 8.47 -6.09 -30.24
CA GLN A 169 7.71 -4.95 -29.72
C GLN A 169 7.13 -4.03 -30.83
N GLY A 170 5.89 -4.29 -31.24
CA GLY A 170 5.04 -3.33 -31.95
C GLY A 170 4.36 -2.35 -30.99
N ASN A 171 4.17 -1.11 -31.43
CA ASN A 171 3.73 0.06 -30.65
C ASN A 171 2.23 0.04 -30.24
N GLU A 172 1.60 -1.14 -30.18
CA GLU A 172 0.18 -1.30 -29.83
C GLU A 172 -0.08 -1.09 -28.33
N PRO A 173 -1.21 -0.48 -27.95
CA PRO A 173 -1.58 -0.34 -26.55
C PRO A 173 -1.84 -1.72 -25.92
N TYR A 174 -1.29 -1.93 -24.73
CA TYR A 174 -1.34 -3.22 -24.00
C TYR A 174 -2.75 -3.79 -23.86
N ARG A 175 -3.76 -2.94 -23.71
CA ARG A 175 -5.16 -3.36 -23.54
C ARG A 175 -5.73 -4.03 -24.79
N GLU A 176 -5.42 -3.51 -25.97
CA GLU A 176 -5.89 -4.08 -27.23
C GLU A 176 -5.16 -5.40 -27.51
N TRP A 177 -3.85 -5.43 -27.27
CA TRP A 177 -3.08 -6.67 -27.31
C TRP A 177 -3.62 -7.74 -26.34
N LEU A 178 -4.02 -7.35 -25.12
CA LEU A 178 -4.61 -8.29 -24.18
C LEU A 178 -5.93 -8.88 -24.70
N ASN A 179 -6.75 -8.07 -25.37
CA ASN A 179 -8.00 -8.53 -25.99
C ASN A 179 -7.71 -9.53 -27.13
N THR A 180 -6.71 -9.28 -27.96
CA THR A 180 -6.34 -10.21 -29.05
C THR A 180 -5.78 -11.53 -28.51
N VAL A 181 -4.92 -11.48 -27.49
CA VAL A 181 -4.41 -12.69 -26.82
C VAL A 181 -5.53 -13.45 -26.11
N SER A 182 -6.49 -12.76 -25.50
CA SER A 182 -7.67 -13.39 -24.90
C SER A 182 -8.52 -14.11 -25.94
N ALA A 183 -8.73 -13.51 -27.12
CA ALA A 183 -9.45 -14.16 -28.22
C ALA A 183 -8.71 -15.41 -28.72
N LYS A 184 -7.37 -15.33 -28.87
CA LYS A 184 -6.52 -16.48 -29.21
C LYS A 184 -6.64 -17.61 -28.18
N TRP A 185 -6.60 -17.28 -26.89
CA TRP A 185 -6.79 -18.26 -25.83
C TRP A 185 -8.15 -18.94 -25.92
N MET A 186 -9.23 -18.20 -26.11
CA MET A 186 -10.57 -18.77 -26.22
C MET A 186 -10.69 -19.71 -27.43
N GLY A 187 -10.12 -19.34 -28.57
CA GLY A 187 -10.10 -20.16 -29.79
C GLY A 187 -9.07 -21.30 -29.81
N LEU A 188 -8.22 -21.43 -28.79
CA LEU A 188 -7.22 -22.51 -28.72
C LEU A 188 -7.91 -23.87 -28.48
N PRO A 189 -7.52 -24.95 -29.19
CA PRO A 189 -8.09 -26.27 -28.96
C PRO A 189 -7.80 -26.75 -27.54
N GLU A 190 -8.73 -27.52 -26.96
CA GLU A 190 -8.67 -27.94 -25.55
C GLU A 190 -7.37 -28.67 -25.22
N LYS A 191 -6.90 -29.55 -26.13
CA LYS A 191 -5.62 -30.26 -25.97
C LYS A 191 -4.42 -29.33 -25.80
N ALA A 192 -4.43 -28.17 -26.47
CA ALA A 192 -3.36 -27.20 -26.33
C ALA A 192 -3.51 -26.35 -25.06
N LYS A 193 -4.75 -26.09 -24.62
CA LYS A 193 -5.01 -25.48 -23.30
C LYS A 193 -4.60 -26.41 -22.16
N ASP A 194 -4.80 -27.72 -22.32
CA ASP A 194 -4.48 -28.73 -21.32
C ASP A 194 -3.02 -28.71 -20.91
N VAL A 195 -2.09 -28.45 -21.83
CA VAL A 195 -0.67 -28.32 -21.50
C VAL A 195 -0.44 -27.22 -20.44
N PHE A 196 -1.10 -26.07 -20.59
CA PHE A 196 -1.04 -24.98 -19.62
C PHE A 196 -1.77 -25.29 -18.33
N VAL A 197 -2.89 -26.01 -18.42
CA VAL A 197 -3.68 -26.45 -17.27
C VAL A 197 -2.85 -27.39 -16.40
N GLN A 198 -2.30 -28.46 -16.99
CA GLN A 198 -1.45 -29.43 -16.30
C GLN A 198 -0.22 -28.78 -15.68
N ALA A 199 0.49 -27.92 -16.43
CA ALA A 199 1.64 -27.21 -15.90
C ALA A 199 1.26 -26.34 -14.68
N SER A 200 0.10 -25.66 -14.74
CA SER A 200 -0.41 -24.85 -13.61
C SER A 200 -0.81 -25.70 -12.41
N HIS A 201 -1.39 -26.88 -12.63
CA HIS A 201 -1.73 -27.82 -11.56
C HIS A 201 -0.47 -28.32 -10.84
N VAL A 202 0.58 -28.69 -11.59
CA VAL A 202 1.86 -29.12 -11.00
C VAL A 202 2.48 -28.01 -10.14
N GLU A 203 2.49 -26.78 -10.63
CA GLU A 203 2.99 -25.65 -9.84
C GLU A 203 2.10 -25.35 -8.62
N MET A 204 0.78 -25.52 -8.74
CA MET A 204 -0.15 -25.37 -7.62
C MET A 204 0.13 -26.39 -6.51
N GLN A 205 0.40 -27.64 -6.87
CA GLN A 205 0.76 -28.67 -5.90
C GLN A 205 2.08 -28.33 -5.18
N LYS A 206 3.12 -27.95 -5.93
CA LYS A 206 4.40 -27.49 -5.34
C LYS A 206 4.19 -26.32 -4.38
N TYR A 207 3.37 -25.34 -4.79
CA TYR A 207 3.01 -24.20 -3.96
C TYR A 207 2.28 -24.60 -2.67
N GLN A 208 1.36 -25.56 -2.72
CA GLN A 208 0.65 -26.05 -1.54
C GLN A 208 1.63 -26.69 -0.54
N GLU A 209 2.58 -27.48 -1.01
CA GLU A 209 3.62 -28.10 -0.17
C GLU A 209 4.55 -27.04 0.46
N GLU A 210 5.02 -26.07 -0.33
CA GLU A 210 5.83 -24.96 0.17
C GLU A 210 5.07 -24.11 1.19
N LEU A 211 3.79 -23.83 0.93
CA LEU A 211 2.92 -23.09 1.83
C LEU A 211 2.74 -23.83 3.14
N ALA A 212 2.52 -25.15 3.12
CA ALA A 212 2.39 -25.96 4.34
C ALA A 212 3.69 -25.97 5.17
N LYS A 213 4.86 -26.05 4.51
CA LYS A 213 6.17 -25.94 5.17
C LYS A 213 6.37 -24.56 5.80
N TRP A 214 5.97 -23.50 5.09
CA TRP A 214 6.02 -22.13 5.57
C TRP A 214 5.05 -21.89 6.74
N GLU A 215 3.82 -22.42 6.69
CA GLU A 215 2.86 -22.29 7.79
C GLU A 215 3.39 -22.95 9.07
N LYS A 216 3.99 -24.14 8.97
CA LYS A 216 4.64 -24.81 10.11
C LYS A 216 5.78 -23.97 10.70
N SER A 217 6.59 -23.33 9.87
CA SER A 217 7.67 -22.45 10.36
C SER A 217 7.12 -21.17 11.00
N MET A 218 6.03 -20.60 10.49
CA MET A 218 5.38 -19.42 11.07
C MET A 218 4.73 -19.72 12.43
N VAL A 219 4.09 -20.87 12.59
CA VAL A 219 3.56 -21.32 13.88
C VAL A 219 4.71 -21.47 14.89
N LYS A 220 5.83 -22.08 14.49
CA LYS A 220 7.02 -22.22 15.36
C LYS A 220 7.62 -20.87 15.78
N LEU A 221 7.55 -19.86 14.90
CA LEU A 221 8.01 -18.48 15.18
C LEU A 221 6.98 -17.64 15.95
N GLY A 222 5.79 -18.17 16.25
CA GLY A 222 4.71 -17.46 16.95
C GLY A 222 3.92 -16.47 16.09
N HIS A 223 4.10 -16.48 14.77
CA HIS A 223 3.36 -15.63 13.83
C HIS A 223 2.02 -16.26 13.44
N LEU A 224 1.10 -16.39 14.39
CA LEU A 224 -0.22 -16.99 14.15
C LEU A 224 -1.12 -16.13 13.26
N ASP A 225 -0.89 -14.82 13.22
CA ASP A 225 -1.69 -13.84 12.47
C ASP A 225 -1.54 -13.96 10.93
N VAL A 226 -0.51 -14.66 10.46
CA VAL A 226 -0.20 -14.80 9.03
C VAL A 226 -0.54 -16.19 8.46
N VAL A 227 -0.89 -17.13 9.33
CA VAL A 227 -1.18 -18.54 9.02
C VAL A 227 -2.68 -18.70 8.74
N ARG A 228 -3.05 -19.59 7.81
CA ARG A 228 -4.46 -19.89 7.55
C ARG A 228 -5.09 -20.58 8.76
N HIS A 229 -6.37 -20.33 9.00
CA HIS A 229 -7.10 -20.92 10.13
C HIS A 229 -7.02 -22.45 10.14
N GLU A 230 -7.11 -23.10 8.97
CA GLU A 230 -6.99 -24.56 8.81
C GLU A 230 -5.66 -25.12 9.35
N ALA A 231 -4.54 -24.44 9.11
CA ALA A 231 -3.22 -24.90 9.54
C ALA A 231 -2.98 -24.71 11.05
N LEU A 232 -3.82 -23.96 11.75
CA LEU A 232 -3.78 -23.81 13.21
C LEU A 232 -4.50 -24.96 13.93
N LEU A 233 -5.40 -25.68 13.24
CA LEU A 233 -6.21 -26.75 13.81
C LEU A 233 -5.46 -28.10 13.89
N GLU A 234 -4.31 -28.26 13.23
CA GLU A 234 -3.48 -29.46 13.32
C GLU A 234 -2.54 -29.42 14.54
N VAL A 235 -3.09 -29.56 15.74
CA VAL A 235 -2.35 -30.11 16.88
C VAL A 235 -2.75 -31.59 17.01
N PRO A 236 -1.92 -32.56 16.60
CA PRO A 236 -2.22 -33.95 16.88
C PRO A 236 -2.18 -34.19 18.40
N PRO A 237 -3.13 -34.96 18.97
CA PRO A 237 -3.09 -35.31 20.38
C PRO A 237 -1.80 -36.09 20.72
N PRO A 238 -1.26 -35.93 21.94
CA PRO A 238 0.02 -36.52 22.33
C PRO A 238 -0.01 -38.05 22.17
N LYS A 239 1.06 -38.59 21.56
CA LYS A 239 1.25 -40.03 21.34
C LYS A 239 0.98 -40.80 22.64
N SER A 240 -0.03 -41.67 22.64
CA SER A 240 -0.19 -42.65 23.71
C SER A 240 1.04 -43.56 23.71
N ARG A 241 1.80 -43.50 24.79
CA ARG A 241 2.99 -44.31 25.03
C ARG A 241 2.59 -45.79 25.00
N LYS A 242 3.17 -46.57 24.09
CA LYS A 242 3.01 -48.04 24.06
C LYS A 242 3.31 -48.57 25.47
N ARG A 243 2.31 -49.16 26.14
CA ARG A 243 2.57 -50.03 27.29
C ARG A 243 3.22 -51.29 26.74
N SER A 244 4.52 -51.40 26.94
CA SER A 244 5.20 -52.68 27.00
C SER A 244 4.61 -53.43 28.20
N THR A 245 3.84 -54.48 27.95
CA THR A 245 3.57 -55.53 28.94
C THR A 245 4.13 -56.81 28.38
N LYS A 246 5.30 -57.13 28.93
CA LYS A 246 6.02 -58.38 28.81
C LYS A 246 5.40 -59.32 29.86
N ALA A 247 4.85 -60.45 29.44
CA ALA A 247 4.61 -61.65 30.24
C ALA A 247 4.49 -62.83 29.28
#